data_AF-A0A7S2XVC7-F1
#
_entry.id   AF-A0A7S2XVC7-F1
#
_cell.length_a   1.000
_cell.length_b   1.000
_cell.length_c   1.000
_cell.angle_alpha   90.00
_cell.angle_beta   90.00
_cell.angle_gamma   90.00
#
_symmetry.space_group_name_H-M   'P 1'
#
loop_
_entity.id
_entity.type
_entity.pdbx_description
1 polymer ?
#
loop_
_entity_poly.entity_id
_entity_poly.type
_entity_poly.pdbx_seq_one_letter_code
_entity_poly.pdbx_strand_id
1 'polypeptide(L)'
;SIGDLKYKQVPGIPPSGQMITAEPDIIQVILNPGDEFIILGCDGIWDCLTNEEAVKYVCDRIDTKTPTEIGVEMLDDIVSEDPRASQGIGGDNMTIMIIDLLPGTRSYRTQQSSTAATSSSSGEATPNTDKSTHVQE
;
A
#
# COMPACT_ATOMS: atom_id res chain seq x y z
N SER A 1 0.18 -18.38 -11.59
CA SER A 1 1.05 -17.19 -11.58
C SER A 1 1.51 -16.84 -12.99
N ILE A 2 1.89 -15.58 -13.22
CA ILE A 2 2.70 -15.20 -14.40
C ILE A 2 4.13 -15.72 -14.20
N GLY A 3 4.84 -16.06 -15.28
CA GLY A 3 6.17 -16.69 -15.18
C GLY A 3 6.07 -18.22 -15.09
N ASP A 4 6.92 -18.85 -14.26
CA ASP A 4 6.84 -20.29 -13.94
C ASP A 4 6.79 -21.22 -15.15
N LEU A 5 7.52 -20.85 -16.22
CA LEU A 5 7.39 -21.43 -17.56
C LEU A 5 7.60 -22.95 -17.59
N LYS A 6 8.43 -23.49 -16.69
CA LYS A 6 8.69 -24.94 -16.60
C LYS A 6 7.44 -25.78 -16.32
N TYR A 7 6.40 -25.17 -15.73
CA TYR A 7 5.14 -25.83 -15.40
C TYR A 7 4.04 -25.64 -16.46
N LYS A 8 4.39 -25.02 -17.60
CA LYS A 8 3.45 -24.59 -18.64
C LYS A 8 3.74 -25.22 -20.01
N GLN A 9 4.43 -26.36 -20.02
CA GLN A 9 4.98 -26.97 -21.23
C GLN A 9 4.29 -28.30 -21.60
N VAL A 10 3.14 -28.65 -20.99
CA VAL A 10 2.46 -29.91 -21.31
C VAL A 10 1.90 -29.82 -22.74
N PRO A 11 2.36 -30.67 -23.69
CA PRO A 11 1.91 -30.59 -25.08
C PRO A 11 0.42 -30.89 -25.22
N GLY A 12 -0.25 -30.18 -26.12
CA GLY A 12 -1.67 -30.37 -26.42
C GLY A 12 -2.64 -29.81 -25.37
N ILE A 13 -2.14 -29.25 -24.26
CA ILE A 13 -2.96 -28.57 -23.26
C ILE A 13 -2.91 -27.05 -23.51
N PRO A 14 -4.05 -26.34 -23.59
CA PRO A 14 -4.05 -24.89 -23.75
C PRO A 14 -3.42 -24.19 -22.54
N PRO A 15 -2.95 -22.93 -22.67
CA PRO A 15 -2.30 -22.20 -21.57
C PRO A 15 -3.10 -22.16 -20.26
N SER A 16 -4.43 -22.08 -20.36
CA SER A 16 -5.37 -22.06 -19.23
C SER A 16 -5.45 -23.38 -18.47
N GLY A 17 -5.19 -24.51 -19.15
CA GLY A 17 -5.26 -25.85 -18.57
C GLY A 17 -3.91 -26.38 -18.06
N GLN A 18 -2.84 -25.60 -18.16
CA GLN A 18 -1.53 -25.99 -17.65
C GLN A 18 -1.56 -26.09 -16.11
N MET A 19 -0.64 -26.86 -15.53
CA MET A 19 -0.58 -27.06 -14.07
C MET A 19 -0.49 -25.75 -13.29
N ILE A 20 0.18 -24.75 -13.85
CA ILE A 20 0.09 -23.36 -13.42
C ILE A 20 -0.44 -22.53 -14.59
N THR A 21 -1.53 -21.81 -14.37
CA THR A 21 -2.07 -20.85 -15.35
C THR A 21 -1.70 -19.40 -15.01
N ALA A 22 -1.62 -18.57 -16.04
CA ALA A 22 -1.53 -17.11 -15.92
C ALA A 22 -2.88 -16.42 -16.21
N GLU A 23 -3.92 -17.20 -16.49
CA GLU A 23 -5.28 -16.69 -16.63
C GLU A 23 -5.80 -16.25 -15.25
N PRO A 24 -6.26 -15.00 -15.11
CA PRO A 24 -6.78 -14.50 -13.85
C PRO A 24 -8.26 -14.85 -13.68
N ASP A 25 -8.70 -14.93 -12.43
CA ASP A 25 -10.12 -14.84 -12.11
C ASP A 25 -10.56 -13.37 -12.17
N ILE A 26 -11.65 -13.10 -12.90
CA ILE A 26 -12.17 -11.74 -13.10
C ILE A 26 -13.54 -11.64 -12.45
N ILE A 27 -13.66 -10.75 -11.47
CA ILE A 27 -14.93 -10.38 -10.83
C ILE A 27 -15.18 -8.90 -11.10
N GLN A 28 -16.39 -8.59 -11.57
CA GLN A 28 -16.84 -7.21 -11.75
C GLN A 28 -17.92 -6.89 -10.71
N VAL A 29 -17.72 -5.80 -9.98
CA VAL A 29 -18.65 -5.30 -8.96
C VAL A 29 -19.04 -3.87 -9.31
N ILE A 30 -20.34 -3.56 -9.19
CA ILE A 30 -20.84 -2.18 -9.29
C ILE A 30 -20.76 -1.58 -7.90
N LEU A 31 -20.04 -0.45 -7.77
CA LEU A 31 -19.93 0.25 -6.50
C LEU A 31 -21.27 0.86 -6.09
N ASN A 32 -21.59 0.73 -4.81
CA ASN A 32 -22.74 1.34 -4.16
C ASN A 32 -22.29 2.55 -3.33
N PRO A 33 -23.20 3.51 -3.03
CA PRO A 33 -22.87 4.65 -2.19
C PRO A 33 -22.39 4.31 -0.77
N GLY A 34 -22.64 3.09 -0.30
CA GLY A 34 -22.20 2.60 1.01
C GLY A 34 -20.86 1.86 1.00
N ASP A 35 -20.23 1.67 -0.17
CA ASP A 35 -18.93 1.02 -0.24
C ASP A 35 -17.85 2.00 0.25
N GLU A 36 -17.16 1.64 1.33
CA GLU A 36 -16.29 2.58 2.03
C GLU A 36 -14.83 2.54 1.58
N PHE A 37 -14.28 1.35 1.39
CA PHE A 37 -12.88 1.16 1.01
C PHE A 37 -12.64 -0.24 0.42
N ILE A 38 -11.47 -0.40 -0.20
CA ILE A 38 -10.94 -1.70 -0.68
C ILE A 38 -9.59 -1.95 -0.01
N ILE A 39 -9.36 -3.18 0.45
CA ILE A 39 -8.05 -3.65 0.94
C ILE A 39 -7.49 -4.62 -0.08
N LEU A 40 -6.27 -4.37 -0.54
CA LEU A 40 -5.47 -5.30 -1.33
C LEU A 40 -4.22 -5.64 -0.53
N GLY A 41 -3.91 -6.93 -0.41
CA GLY A 41 -2.72 -7.39 0.31
C GLY A 41 -2.15 -8.66 -0.32
N CYS A 42 -0.84 -8.89 -0.16
CA CYS A 42 -0.24 -10.20 -0.43
C CYS A 42 -0.58 -11.20 0.69
N ASP A 43 -0.25 -12.47 0.47
CA ASP A 43 -0.40 -13.56 1.46
C ASP A 43 0.23 -13.23 2.82
N GLY A 44 1.37 -12.56 2.86
CA GLY A 44 1.97 -12.10 4.13
C GLY A 44 1.04 -11.26 5.02
N ILE A 45 0.01 -10.60 4.47
CA ILE A 45 -1.05 -9.93 5.25
C ILE A 45 -2.08 -10.95 5.73
N TRP A 46 -2.57 -11.78 4.81
CA TRP A 46 -3.68 -12.70 5.03
C TRP A 46 -3.31 -13.96 5.81
N ASP A 47 -2.01 -14.25 5.93
CA ASP A 47 -1.46 -15.26 6.84
C ASP A 47 -1.51 -14.79 8.30
N CYS A 48 -1.58 -13.47 8.53
CA CYS A 48 -1.60 -12.86 9.86
C CYS A 48 -2.99 -12.43 10.31
N LEU A 49 -3.86 -12.03 9.38
CA LEU A 49 -5.18 -11.46 9.66
C LEU A 49 -6.27 -12.17 8.86
N THR A 50 -7.40 -12.42 9.51
CA THR A 50 -8.65 -12.75 8.81
C THR A 50 -9.19 -11.53 8.06
N ASN A 51 -10.08 -11.78 7.09
CA ASN A 51 -10.77 -10.73 6.35
C ASN A 51 -11.47 -9.74 7.30
N GLU A 52 -12.17 -10.27 8.31
CA GLU A 52 -12.93 -9.48 9.28
C GLU A 52 -12.01 -8.64 10.18
N GLU A 53 -10.86 -9.18 10.61
CA GLU A 53 -9.86 -8.43 11.38
C GLU A 53 -9.27 -7.28 10.57
N ALA A 54 -8.88 -7.53 9.32
CA ALA A 54 -8.33 -6.50 8.44
C ALA A 54 -9.37 -5.40 8.15
N VAL A 55 -10.62 -5.78 7.84
CA VAL A 55 -11.72 -4.82 7.63
C VAL A 55 -11.96 -3.99 8.89
N LYS A 56 -12.06 -4.64 10.05
CA LYS A 56 -12.24 -3.93 11.33
C LYS A 56 -11.09 -2.96 11.60
N TYR A 57 -9.85 -3.39 11.35
CA TYR A 57 -8.66 -2.58 11.57
C TYR A 57 -8.73 -1.26 10.80
N VAL A 58 -9.14 -1.32 9.52
CA VAL A 58 -9.32 -0.14 8.65
C VAL A 58 -10.55 0.67 9.07
N CYS A 59 -11.71 0.04 9.29
CA CYS A 59 -12.94 0.70 9.73
C CYS A 59 -12.72 1.58 10.99
N ASP A 60 -12.01 1.04 11.98
CA ASP A 60 -11.76 1.73 13.25
C ASP A 60 -10.88 3.00 13.10
N ARG A 61 -10.19 3.18 11.95
CA ARG A 61 -9.16 4.23 11.76
C ARG A 61 -9.43 5.18 10.58
N ILE A 62 -10.12 4.72 9.54
CA ILE A 62 -10.25 5.42 8.23
C ILE A 62 -10.89 6.81 8.32
N ASP A 63 -11.68 7.10 9.36
CA ASP A 63 -12.25 8.44 9.57
C ASP A 63 -11.24 9.49 10.05
N THR A 64 -10.13 9.05 10.65
CA THR A 64 -9.17 9.92 11.34
C THR A 64 -7.74 9.82 10.82
N LYS A 65 -7.38 8.71 10.17
CA LYS A 65 -6.04 8.45 9.63
C LYS A 65 -6.08 8.24 8.12
N THR A 66 -5.01 8.64 7.45
CA THR A 66 -4.84 8.36 6.03
C THR A 66 -4.69 6.86 5.77
N PRO A 67 -5.07 6.35 4.59
CA PRO A 67 -4.83 4.96 4.20
C PRO A 67 -3.37 4.50 4.38
N THR A 68 -2.41 5.41 4.14
CA THR A 68 -0.98 5.12 4.32
C THR A 68 -0.62 4.89 5.79
N GLU A 69 -1.08 5.75 6.70
CA GLU A 69 -0.81 5.60 8.13
C GLU A 69 -1.41 4.29 8.66
N ILE A 70 -2.63 3.97 8.24
CA ILE A 70 -3.31 2.72 8.62
C ILE A 70 -2.51 1.51 8.11
N GLY A 71 -2.02 1.57 6.87
CA GLY A 71 -1.21 0.51 6.29
C GLY A 71 0.10 0.30 7.05
N VAL A 72 0.80 1.38 7.41
CA VAL A 72 2.04 1.30 8.21
C VAL A 72 1.77 0.67 9.57
N GLU A 73 0.75 1.15 10.29
CA GLU A 73 0.40 0.60 11.61
C GLU A 73 0.01 -0.87 11.54
N MET A 74 -0.76 -1.27 10.53
CA MET A 74 -1.11 -2.67 10.34
C MET A 74 0.14 -3.53 10.10
N LEU A 75 1.08 -3.07 9.27
CA LEU A 75 2.32 -3.80 8.99
C LEU A 75 3.19 -3.91 10.25
N ASP A 76 3.31 -2.84 11.04
CA ASP A 76 4.06 -2.85 12.30
C ASP A 76 3.42 -3.78 13.35
N ASP A 77 2.09 -3.90 13.38
CA ASP A 77 1.39 -4.77 14.32
C ASP A 77 1.52 -6.26 13.97
N ILE A 78 1.64 -6.61 12.68
CA ILE A 78 1.64 -8.01 12.22
C ILE A 78 3.03 -8.54 11.85
N VAL A 79 4.04 -7.67 11.71
CA VAL A 79 5.42 -8.12 11.46
C VAL A 79 5.92 -8.90 12.67
N SER A 80 6.53 -10.05 12.40
CA SER A 80 7.09 -10.88 13.46
C SER A 80 8.47 -10.39 13.89
N GLU A 81 8.66 -10.18 15.19
CA GLU A 81 9.98 -9.90 15.77
C GLU A 81 10.94 -11.09 15.63
N ASP A 82 10.43 -12.32 15.78
CA ASP A 82 11.19 -13.56 15.56
C ASP A 82 10.35 -14.60 14.80
N PRO A 83 10.54 -14.71 13.47
CA PRO A 83 9.85 -15.68 12.63
C PRO A 83 10.00 -17.14 13.07
N ARG A 84 11.04 -17.50 13.85
CA ARG A 84 11.19 -18.87 14.37
C ARG A 84 10.24 -19.12 15.53
N ALA A 85 10.04 -18.12 16.38
CA ALA A 85 9.11 -18.19 17.50
C ALA A 85 7.65 -18.19 17.00
N SER A 86 7.34 -17.35 15.99
CA SER A 86 6.01 -17.24 15.39
C SER A 86 5.64 -18.36 14.42
N GLN A 87 6.52 -19.36 14.24
CA GLN A 87 6.35 -20.44 13.26
C GLN A 87 6.19 -19.93 11.81
N GLY A 88 6.85 -18.81 11.48
CA GLY A 88 6.87 -18.20 10.16
C GLY A 88 5.79 -17.15 9.92
N ILE A 89 4.75 -17.08 10.77
CA ILE A 89 3.70 -16.05 10.66
C ILE A 89 4.33 -14.67 10.87
N GLY A 90 3.98 -13.70 10.01
CA GLY A 90 4.57 -12.35 10.01
C GLY A 90 6.03 -12.28 9.53
N GLY A 91 6.57 -13.37 8.97
CA GLY A 91 7.96 -13.45 8.51
C GLY A 91 8.16 -13.26 6.99
N ASP A 92 7.08 -13.10 6.21
CA ASP A 92 7.16 -12.93 4.75
C ASP A 92 7.32 -11.44 4.36
N ASN A 93 7.51 -11.19 3.06
CA ASN A 93 7.29 -9.87 2.48
C ASN A 93 5.82 -9.49 2.65
N MET A 94 5.59 -8.23 3.05
CA MET A 94 4.26 -7.71 3.27
C MET A 94 4.05 -6.44 2.47
N THR A 95 2.94 -6.38 1.75
CA THR A 95 2.53 -5.21 0.98
C THR A 95 1.02 -5.09 1.11
N ILE A 96 0.57 -3.90 1.47
CA ILE A 96 -0.84 -3.55 1.59
C ILE A 96 -1.14 -2.26 0.84
N MET A 97 -2.32 -2.22 0.20
CA MET A 97 -2.91 -1.03 -0.37
C MET A 97 -4.33 -0.88 0.14
N ILE A 98 -4.61 0.28 0.74
CA ILE A 98 -5.97 0.66 1.18
C ILE A 98 -6.45 1.77 0.25
N ILE A 99 -7.58 1.54 -0.40
CA ILE A 99 -8.21 2.49 -1.34
C ILE A 99 -9.46 3.01 -0.67
N ASP A 100 -9.45 4.27 -0.24
CA ASP A 100 -10.63 4.93 0.31
C ASP A 100 -11.56 5.36 -0.84
N LEU A 101 -12.80 4.89 -0.81
CA LEU A 101 -13.83 5.20 -1.80
C LEU A 101 -14.66 6.44 -1.42
N LEU A 102 -14.58 6.89 -0.15
CA LEU A 102 -15.28 8.06 0.37
C LEU A 102 -14.33 9.16 0.89
N PRO A 103 -13.20 9.47 0.22
CA PRO A 103 -12.17 10.31 0.82
C PRO A 103 -12.60 11.79 0.97
N GLY A 104 -13.68 12.21 0.30
CA GLY A 104 -14.27 13.54 0.44
C GLY A 104 -15.05 13.75 1.74
N THR A 105 -15.42 12.67 2.43
CA THR A 105 -16.15 12.72 3.71
C THR A 105 -15.24 12.52 4.92
N ARG A 106 -13.96 12.16 4.72
CA ARG A 106 -13.02 11.84 5.80
C ARG A 106 -12.27 13.07 6.33
N SER A 107 -12.02 13.08 7.63
CA SER A 107 -11.41 14.24 8.31
C SER A 107 -9.92 14.42 8.00
N TYR A 108 -9.19 13.33 7.72
CA TYR A 108 -7.75 13.37 7.45
C TYR A 108 -7.43 14.17 6.17
N ARG A 109 -8.35 14.21 5.19
CA ARG A 109 -8.14 14.94 3.93
C ARG A 109 -8.25 16.45 4.10
N THR A 110 -9.08 16.90 5.04
CA THR A 110 -9.18 18.32 5.42
C THR A 110 -7.87 18.83 6.04
N GLN A 111 -7.17 17.98 6.80
CA GLN A 111 -5.89 18.31 7.44
C GLN A 111 -4.72 18.38 6.46
N GLN A 112 -4.74 17.57 5.40
CA GLN A 112 -3.73 17.62 4.33
C GLN A 112 -3.88 18.88 3.46
N SER A 113 -5.11 19.36 3.31
CA SER A 113 -5.43 20.56 2.53
C SER A 113 -4.99 21.87 3.21
N SER A 114 -5.00 21.92 4.55
CA SER A 114 -4.54 23.08 5.32
C SER A 114 -3.02 23.15 5.48
N THR A 115 -2.33 22.01 5.50
CA THR A 115 -0.86 21.93 5.58
C THR A 115 -0.19 22.24 4.24
N ALA A 116 -0.74 21.80 3.11
CA ALA A 116 -0.23 22.11 1.77
C ALA A 116 -0.33 23.61 1.41
N ALA A 117 -1.28 24.35 1.99
CA ALA A 117 -1.43 25.80 1.78
C ALA A 117 -0.42 26.65 2.59
N THR A 118 0.25 26.05 3.59
CA THR A 118 1.15 26.79 4.50
C THR A 118 2.62 26.77 4.03
N SER A 119 2.99 25.87 3.11
CA SER A 119 4.37 25.71 2.63
C SER A 119 4.78 26.64 1.48
N SER A 120 3.98 27.65 1.12
CA SER A 120 4.26 28.53 -0.05
C SER A 120 4.65 29.98 0.28
N SER A 121 5.08 30.31 1.51
CA SER A 121 5.53 31.68 1.83
C SER A 121 6.80 31.73 2.69
N SER A 122 7.96 31.54 2.05
CA SER A 122 9.24 32.05 2.54
C SER A 122 10.23 32.21 1.38
N GLY A 123 9.98 33.20 0.52
CA GLY A 123 10.99 33.72 -0.40
C GLY A 123 11.85 34.75 0.31
N GLU A 124 13.01 34.35 0.83
CA GLU A 124 14.01 35.26 1.36
C GLU A 124 14.96 35.68 0.24
N ALA A 125 14.92 36.97 -0.10
CA ALA A 125 15.77 37.58 -1.11
C ALA A 125 17.20 37.72 -0.58
N THR A 126 18.17 37.09 -1.22
CA THR A 126 19.60 37.34 -0.97
C THR A 126 20.13 38.41 -1.92
N PRO A 127 20.86 39.43 -1.43
CA PRO A 127 21.55 40.37 -2.29
C PRO A 127 22.86 39.78 -2.80
N ASN A 128 23.09 40.02 -4.09
CA ASN A 128 24.27 39.66 -4.85
C ASN A 128 25.48 40.50 -4.39
N THR A 129 26.60 39.88 -4.03
CA THR A 129 27.90 40.57 -4.00
C THR A 129 28.99 39.65 -4.56
N ASP A 130 29.45 40.07 -5.73
CA ASP A 130 30.63 39.64 -6.46
C ASP A 130 31.90 40.07 -5.72
N LYS A 131 32.81 39.12 -5.41
CA LYS A 131 34.26 39.35 -5.32
C LYS A 131 35.04 38.07 -5.62
N SER A 132 35.65 38.10 -6.80
CA SER A 132 36.87 37.40 -7.24
C SER A 132 37.93 37.18 -6.14
N THR A 133 38.44 35.93 -6.01
CA THR A 133 39.90 35.65 -5.94
C THR A 133 40.24 34.17 -6.16
N HIS A 134 41.24 33.95 -7.01
CA HIS A 134 42.14 32.81 -7.21
C HIS A 134 42.54 32.03 -5.94
N VAL A 135 42.75 30.70 -6.03
CA VAL A 135 44.07 30.01 -5.96
C VAL A 135 43.88 28.51 -6.30
N GLN A 136 44.83 27.97 -7.08
CA GLN A 136 45.02 26.56 -7.45
C GLN A 136 45.50 25.70 -6.27
N GLU A 137 45.03 24.46 -6.18
CA GLU A 137 45.82 23.22 -6.32
C GLU A 137 44.87 22.03 -6.55
#